data_AF-A0AAQ3T266-F1
#
_entry.id   AF-A0AAQ3T266-F1
#
_cell.length_a   1.000
_cell.length_b   1.000
_cell.length_c   1.000
_cell.angle_alpha   90.00
_cell.angle_beta   90.00
_cell.angle_gamma   90.00
#
_symmetry.space_group_name_H-M   'P 1'
#
loop_
_entity.id
_entity.type
_entity.pdbx_description
1 polymer ?
#
loop_
_entity_poly.entity_id
_entity_poly.type
_entity_poly.pdbx_seq_one_letter_code
_entity_poly.pdbx_strand_id
1 'polypeptide(L)'
;MGCGIAMSEMKMYGCDTVALKQHFGKKLMELEEEKRAVQQERDRLLAEVESLSADGQTHKLRDTQLQKLKSLETQILDLKKKQENQVQLLKEKQKSDEAAKKLQEEIHFIKAQKVQLQHKIKQEAEQFRQWKATREKELLQLRKEGRRNEYERHKLQALNQRQKLVLQRKTEEAAMATKRLKEILEARKSSARDSSDPLFSFPPNIAGTNGTSPGSNMGERSLQKWLDQELEVMVHVHEVRNEYEKQSQLRAALGEELAILKQEDIMAGASSPQRAKNGNSRPNTREARISSLESMVTISSNTLVAMASQLSEAEERERAFSGRSRWNQLRSMGEAKSLLQYIFNVAADARCQVREKEMEIKEMKEQMTELVGILRHSESRRREMEKHLKQREQTASVATTPLKSGNDTTKHSANDPNTPLSPVTVPAQKQLKYSAGIVNSPSKWIASINKEQLKMVPIAQLSVGKKVSIAGQSGKLWRWKRSHHQWLLQFKWKWQKPWKLSEIIRHSDEMITRTRPRPQLLPHKPHRVM
;
A
#
# COMPACT_ATOMS: atom_id res chain seq x y z
N MET A 1 115.17 -66.86 49.41
CA MET A 1 115.28 -67.36 50.80
C MET A 1 114.80 -68.80 50.72
N GLY A 2 115.69 -69.80 50.61
CA GLY A 2 116.58 -70.26 51.69
C GLY A 2 115.74 -71.15 52.61
N CYS A 3 116.08 -72.36 53.00
CA CYS A 3 117.25 -73.23 52.96
C CYS A 3 116.68 -74.67 52.91
N GLY A 4 117.31 -75.72 52.41
CA GLY A 4 118.67 -76.14 52.73
C GLY A 4 118.70 -76.96 54.02
N ILE A 5 119.45 -78.08 53.98
CA ILE A 5 120.03 -78.82 55.12
C ILE A 5 119.07 -79.88 55.71
N ALA A 6 119.42 -81.15 55.91
CA ALA A 6 120.69 -81.90 55.95
C ALA A 6 120.38 -83.35 55.52
N MET A 7 121.19 -84.07 54.72
CA MET A 7 122.48 -84.68 55.09
C MET A 7 122.56 -85.23 56.52
N SER A 8 122.38 -86.54 56.68
CA SER A 8 122.99 -87.40 57.70
C SER A 8 122.40 -88.80 57.51
N GLU A 9 123.09 -89.92 57.46
CA GLU A 9 124.48 -90.33 57.54
C GLU A 9 124.42 -91.75 56.95
N MET A 10 125.19 -92.07 55.92
CA MET A 10 125.53 -93.48 55.69
C MET A 10 127.05 -93.58 55.65
N LYS A 11 127.59 -93.47 56.87
CA LYS A 11 129.00 -93.68 57.17
C LYS A 11 129.24 -95.18 57.12
N MET A 12 130.00 -95.56 56.11
CA MET A 12 130.39 -96.91 55.75
C MET A 12 131.23 -97.57 56.84
N TYR A 13 130.77 -98.72 57.33
CA TYR A 13 131.55 -99.94 57.60
C TYR A 13 130.54 -101.07 57.39
N GLY A 14 130.65 -101.88 56.34
CA GLY A 14 131.58 -103.01 56.31
C GLY A 14 130.78 -104.29 56.60
N CYS A 15 130.49 -105.06 55.53
CA CYS A 15 130.01 -106.44 55.54
C CYS A 15 128.65 -106.74 56.20
N ASP A 16 127.54 -106.63 55.43
CA ASP A 16 126.46 -107.64 55.45
C ASP A 16 125.42 -107.42 54.34
N THR A 17 125.55 -108.14 53.24
CA THR A 17 124.64 -108.13 52.06
C THR A 17 123.23 -108.64 52.35
N VAL A 18 122.99 -109.24 53.51
CA VAL A 18 121.71 -109.81 53.94
C VAL A 18 120.76 -108.73 54.47
N ALA A 19 121.26 -107.73 55.20
CA ALA A 19 120.44 -106.65 55.78
C ALA A 19 119.80 -105.75 54.71
N LEU A 20 120.51 -105.50 53.61
CA LEU A 20 120.03 -104.67 52.49
C LEU A 20 118.86 -105.33 51.73
N LYS A 21 118.91 -106.65 51.55
CA LYS A 21 117.87 -107.42 50.86
C LYS A 21 116.56 -107.45 51.66
N GLN A 22 116.67 -107.53 52.99
CA GLN A 22 115.51 -107.46 53.90
C GLN A 22 114.87 -106.07 53.92
N HIS A 23 115.68 -105.00 53.85
CA HIS A 23 115.19 -103.62 53.78
C HIS A 23 114.40 -103.35 52.49
N PHE A 24 114.93 -103.72 51.32
CA PHE A 24 114.22 -103.54 50.05
C PHE A 24 112.97 -104.41 49.92
N GLY A 25 112.99 -105.64 50.46
CA GLY A 25 111.81 -106.51 50.50
C GLY A 25 110.66 -105.90 51.32
N LYS A 26 110.97 -105.27 52.45
CA LYS A 26 109.98 -104.57 53.29
C LYS A 26 109.41 -103.34 52.59
N LYS A 27 110.26 -102.57 51.89
CA LYS A 27 109.85 -101.37 51.14
C LYS A 27 108.94 -101.70 49.95
N LEU A 28 109.19 -102.81 49.26
CA LEU A 28 108.32 -103.29 48.18
C LEU A 28 106.92 -103.66 48.70
N MET A 29 106.85 -104.33 49.86
CA MET A 29 105.58 -104.70 50.48
C MET A 29 104.79 -103.45 50.92
N GLU A 30 105.44 -102.46 51.53
CA GLU A 30 104.82 -101.17 51.89
C GLU A 30 104.25 -100.45 50.66
N LEU A 31 105.00 -100.38 49.55
CA LEU A 31 104.53 -99.73 48.33
C LEU A 31 103.37 -100.50 47.66
N GLU A 32 103.37 -101.83 47.72
CA GLU A 32 102.26 -102.65 47.23
C GLU A 32 100.99 -102.45 48.08
N GLU A 33 101.16 -102.25 49.40
CA GLU A 33 100.07 -101.95 50.33
C GLU A 33 99.52 -100.53 50.12
N GLU A 34 100.40 -99.53 49.93
CA GLU A 34 100.04 -98.14 49.66
C GLU A 34 99.33 -98.00 48.30
N LYS A 35 99.82 -98.70 47.27
CA LYS A 35 99.14 -98.82 45.97
C LYS A 35 97.74 -99.41 46.16
N ARG A 36 97.58 -100.45 46.98
CA ARG A 36 96.28 -101.06 47.25
C ARG A 36 95.33 -100.10 47.99
N ALA A 37 95.86 -99.30 48.93
CA ALA A 37 95.11 -98.27 49.64
C ALA A 37 94.64 -97.13 48.71
N VAL A 38 95.53 -96.61 47.87
CA VAL A 38 95.20 -95.56 46.88
C VAL A 38 94.19 -96.09 45.85
N GLN A 39 94.30 -97.36 45.46
CA GLN A 39 93.33 -97.99 44.57
C GLN A 39 91.93 -98.05 45.20
N GLN A 40 91.84 -98.38 46.49
CA GLN A 40 90.58 -98.37 47.23
C GLN A 40 90.01 -96.97 47.40
N GLU A 41 90.84 -95.95 47.65
CA GLU A 41 90.37 -94.56 47.71
C GLU A 41 89.86 -94.06 46.37
N ARG A 42 90.55 -94.39 45.28
CA ARG A 42 90.09 -94.06 43.92
C ARG A 42 88.71 -94.67 43.65
N ASP A 43 88.54 -95.95 43.97
CA ASP A 43 87.28 -96.66 43.73
C ASP A 43 86.14 -96.10 44.60
N ARG A 44 86.46 -95.73 45.84
CA ARG A 44 85.53 -95.04 46.73
C ARG A 44 85.11 -93.67 46.19
N LEU A 45 86.06 -92.85 45.74
CA LEU A 45 85.78 -91.51 45.20
C LEU A 45 85.04 -91.57 43.86
N LEU A 46 85.35 -92.54 43.00
CA LEU A 46 84.60 -92.78 41.76
C LEU A 46 83.15 -93.17 42.07
N ALA A 47 82.93 -94.06 43.04
CA ALA A 47 81.58 -94.41 43.48
C ALA A 47 80.84 -93.21 44.08
N GLU A 48 81.53 -92.32 44.79
CA GLU A 48 80.94 -91.09 45.36
C GLU A 48 80.56 -90.09 44.27
N VAL A 49 81.40 -89.90 43.25
CA VAL A 49 81.09 -89.04 42.09
C VAL A 49 79.94 -89.63 41.25
N GLU A 50 79.93 -90.94 41.00
CA GLU A 50 78.80 -91.61 40.36
C GLU A 50 77.53 -91.50 41.20
N SER A 51 77.62 -91.57 42.53
CA SER A 51 76.45 -91.39 43.41
C SER A 51 75.88 -89.97 43.36
N LEU A 52 76.73 -88.94 43.28
CA LEU A 52 76.32 -87.53 43.16
C LEU A 52 75.80 -87.20 41.74
N SER A 53 76.32 -87.86 40.72
CA SER A 53 75.84 -87.76 39.32
C SER A 53 74.55 -88.55 39.09
N ALA A 54 74.38 -89.68 39.79
CA ALA A 54 73.17 -90.51 39.79
C ALA A 54 72.05 -89.95 40.67
N ASP A 55 72.33 -88.96 41.54
CA ASP A 55 71.32 -88.30 42.35
C ASP A 55 70.46 -87.35 41.49
N GLY A 56 69.51 -87.95 40.77
CA GLY A 56 68.49 -87.26 39.96
C GLY A 56 67.61 -86.28 40.75
N GLN A 57 67.79 -86.20 42.07
CA GLN A 57 67.18 -85.21 42.96
C GLN A 57 67.59 -83.76 42.61
N THR A 58 68.84 -83.52 42.22
CA THR A 58 69.31 -82.17 41.84
C THR A 58 68.81 -81.73 40.47
N HIS A 59 68.67 -82.65 39.51
CA HIS A 59 68.01 -82.39 38.22
C HIS A 59 66.52 -82.09 38.41
N LYS A 60 65.80 -82.89 39.21
CA LYS A 60 64.38 -82.66 39.51
C LYS A 60 64.11 -81.31 40.19
N LEU A 61 64.98 -80.89 41.12
CA LEU A 61 64.84 -79.58 41.78
C LEU A 61 65.07 -78.43 40.78
N ARG A 62 66.13 -78.52 39.95
CA ARG A 62 66.39 -77.51 38.91
C ARG A 62 65.26 -77.45 37.89
N ASP A 63 64.74 -78.58 37.43
CA ASP A 63 63.61 -78.64 36.51
C ASP A 63 62.35 -78.03 37.13
N THR A 64 62.11 -78.29 38.42
CA THR A 64 60.99 -77.68 39.17
C THR A 64 61.15 -76.16 39.30
N GLN A 65 62.37 -75.67 39.54
CA GLN A 65 62.66 -74.23 39.58
C GLN A 65 62.50 -73.59 38.20
N LEU A 66 62.97 -74.24 37.14
CA LEU A 66 62.89 -73.76 35.75
C LEU A 66 61.44 -73.76 35.25
N GLN A 67 60.63 -74.74 35.67
CA GLN A 67 59.20 -74.79 35.38
C GLN A 67 58.41 -73.74 36.16
N LYS A 68 58.76 -73.46 37.42
CA LYS A 68 58.23 -72.30 38.17
C LYS A 68 58.59 -70.99 37.49
N LEU A 69 59.84 -70.83 37.04
CA LEU A 69 60.31 -69.63 36.35
C LEU A 69 59.53 -69.42 35.03
N LYS A 70 59.36 -70.47 34.21
CA LYS A 70 58.49 -70.45 33.01
C LYS A 70 57.03 -70.11 33.34
N SER A 71 56.49 -70.63 34.44
CA SER A 71 55.12 -70.32 34.89
C SER A 71 54.96 -68.87 35.33
N LEU A 72 55.98 -68.29 35.99
CA LEU A 72 56.00 -66.89 36.39
C LEU A 72 56.20 -65.98 35.17
N GLU A 73 57.05 -66.37 34.23
CA GLU A 73 57.29 -65.63 32.99
C GLU A 73 56.01 -65.58 32.12
N THR A 74 55.29 -66.69 32.00
CA THR A 74 53.98 -66.73 31.32
C THR A 74 52.92 -65.91 32.05
N GLN A 75 52.87 -65.93 33.39
CA GLN A 75 51.99 -65.06 34.17
C GLN A 75 52.33 -63.58 34.00
N ILE A 76 53.62 -63.20 33.99
CA ILE A 76 54.07 -61.82 33.74
C ILE A 76 53.66 -61.37 32.33
N LEU A 77 53.80 -62.23 31.32
CA LEU A 77 53.38 -61.93 29.96
C LEU A 77 51.85 -61.74 29.87
N ASP A 78 51.06 -62.60 30.53
CA ASP A 78 49.61 -62.46 30.55
C ASP A 78 49.16 -61.20 31.31
N LEU A 79 49.81 -60.86 32.43
CA LEU A 79 49.57 -59.62 33.17
C LEU A 79 49.93 -58.39 32.34
N LYS A 80 51.06 -58.40 31.62
CA LYS A 80 51.44 -57.35 30.67
C LYS A 80 50.40 -57.19 29.57
N LYS A 81 49.92 -58.30 28.99
CA LYS A 81 48.86 -58.28 27.97
C LYS A 81 47.55 -57.70 28.50
N LYS A 82 47.15 -58.06 29.73
CA LYS A 82 45.98 -57.49 30.40
C LYS A 82 46.14 -55.99 30.67
N GLN A 83 47.33 -55.55 31.10
CA GLN A 83 47.63 -54.12 31.29
C GLN A 83 47.56 -53.35 29.97
N GLU A 84 48.15 -53.87 28.90
CA GLU A 84 48.09 -53.28 27.55
C GLU A 84 46.62 -53.13 27.08
N ASN A 85 45.82 -54.19 27.23
CA ASN A 85 44.40 -54.18 26.89
C ASN A 85 43.62 -53.15 27.73
N GLN A 86 43.93 -53.02 29.02
CA GLN A 86 43.29 -52.02 29.89
C GLN A 86 43.66 -50.59 29.48
N VAL A 87 44.91 -50.35 29.10
CA VAL A 87 45.35 -49.06 28.55
C VAL A 87 44.65 -48.76 27.22
N GLN A 88 44.49 -49.75 26.33
CA GLN A 88 43.76 -49.59 25.08
C GLN A 88 42.28 -49.27 25.33
N LEU A 89 41.61 -49.99 26.23
CA LEU A 89 40.23 -49.73 26.61
C LEU A 89 40.04 -48.33 27.21
N LEU A 90 40.99 -47.86 28.03
CA LEU A 90 40.96 -46.49 28.56
C LEU A 90 41.10 -45.45 27.44
N LYS A 91 41.97 -45.68 26.45
CA LYS A 91 42.10 -44.80 25.28
C LYS A 91 40.83 -44.78 24.43
N GLU A 92 40.19 -45.93 24.21
CA GLU A 92 38.92 -46.02 23.48
C GLU A 92 37.78 -45.31 24.22
N LYS A 93 37.69 -45.51 25.55
CA LYS A 93 36.74 -44.78 26.40
C LYS A 93 36.96 -43.27 26.31
N GLN A 94 38.21 -42.80 26.41
CA GLN A 94 38.52 -41.37 26.29
C GLN A 94 38.06 -40.80 24.94
N LYS A 95 38.32 -41.51 23.83
CA LYS A 95 37.85 -41.09 22.50
C LYS A 95 36.32 -41.03 22.42
N SER A 96 35.62 -41.99 23.03
CA SER A 96 34.16 -42.00 23.11
C SER A 96 33.63 -40.84 23.95
N ASP A 97 34.24 -40.55 25.10
CA ASP A 97 33.88 -39.42 25.96
C ASP A 97 34.10 -38.07 25.26
N GLU A 98 35.20 -37.93 24.50
CA GLU A 98 35.48 -36.75 23.68
C GLU A 98 34.45 -36.58 22.54
N ALA A 99 34.05 -37.67 21.88
CA ALA A 99 32.99 -37.64 20.88
C ALA A 99 31.63 -37.26 21.48
N ALA A 100 31.30 -37.80 22.66
CA ALA A 100 30.08 -37.46 23.39
C ALA A 100 30.05 -35.98 23.80
N LYS A 101 31.18 -35.42 24.26
CA LYS A 101 31.31 -33.98 24.56
C LYS A 101 31.07 -33.12 23.32
N LYS A 102 31.69 -33.47 22.18
CA LYS A 102 31.47 -32.74 20.90
C LYS A 102 30.01 -32.77 20.46
N LEU A 103 29.34 -33.92 20.53
CA LEU A 103 27.91 -34.03 20.23
C LEU A 103 27.06 -33.18 21.19
N GLN A 104 27.41 -33.15 22.48
CA GLN A 104 26.71 -32.33 23.46
C GLN A 104 26.86 -30.83 23.16
N GLU A 105 28.06 -30.37 22.82
CA GLU A 105 28.33 -29.00 22.38
C GLU A 105 27.53 -28.63 21.13
N GLU A 106 27.48 -29.53 20.14
CA GLU A 106 26.70 -29.33 18.91
C GLU A 106 25.18 -29.27 19.19
N ILE A 107 24.67 -30.11 20.10
CA ILE A 107 23.27 -30.03 20.57
C ILE A 107 23.00 -28.67 21.23
N HIS A 108 23.91 -28.17 22.08
CA HIS A 108 23.77 -26.86 22.71
C HIS A 108 23.79 -25.73 21.67
N PHE A 109 24.68 -25.81 20.69
CA PHE A 109 24.76 -24.86 19.58
C PHE A 109 23.47 -24.83 18.74
N ILE A 110 22.95 -26.00 18.35
CA ILE A 110 21.68 -26.11 17.60
C ILE A 110 20.50 -25.57 18.42
N LYS A 111 20.46 -25.82 19.74
CA LYS A 111 19.43 -25.24 20.63
C LYS A 111 19.50 -23.71 20.65
N ALA A 112 20.69 -23.14 20.75
CA ALA A 112 20.88 -21.68 20.71
C ALA A 112 20.44 -21.09 19.36
N GLN A 113 20.85 -21.70 18.25
CA GLN A 113 20.43 -21.28 16.90
C GLN A 113 18.91 -21.36 16.72
N LYS A 114 18.25 -22.43 17.22
CA LYS A 114 16.79 -22.57 17.19
C LYS A 114 16.10 -21.41 17.92
N VAL A 115 16.58 -21.04 19.11
CA VAL A 115 16.00 -19.93 19.89
C VAL A 115 16.20 -18.60 19.17
N GLN A 116 17.37 -18.36 18.60
CA GLN A 116 17.63 -17.16 17.79
C GLN A 116 16.70 -17.08 16.57
N LEU A 117 16.52 -18.18 15.83
CA LEU A 117 15.59 -18.25 14.70
C LEU A 117 14.15 -18.00 15.14
N GLN A 118 13.71 -18.58 16.26
CA GLN A 118 12.37 -18.31 16.81
C GLN A 118 12.19 -16.83 17.17
N HIS A 119 13.21 -16.17 17.72
CA HIS A 119 13.14 -14.74 18.02
C HIS A 119 13.07 -13.91 16.74
N LYS A 120 13.88 -14.25 15.73
CA LYS A 120 13.87 -13.57 14.42
C LYS A 120 12.52 -13.70 13.71
N ILE A 121 11.94 -14.91 13.69
CA ILE A 121 10.59 -15.14 13.13
C ILE A 121 9.53 -14.30 13.86
N LYS A 122 9.59 -14.22 15.20
CA LYS A 122 8.67 -13.37 15.98
C LYS A 122 8.83 -11.89 15.66
N GLN A 123 10.06 -11.41 15.55
CA GLN A 123 10.36 -10.01 15.22
C GLN A 123 9.87 -9.66 13.80
N GLU A 124 10.15 -10.50 12.81
CA GLU A 124 9.70 -10.29 11.43
C GLU A 124 8.16 -10.35 11.31
N ALA A 125 7.51 -11.26 12.04
CA ALA A 125 6.04 -11.32 12.08
C ALA A 125 5.43 -10.03 12.68
N GLU A 126 6.05 -9.48 13.72
CA GLU A 126 5.60 -8.23 14.35
C GLU A 126 5.85 -7.01 13.44
N GLN A 127 7.01 -6.96 12.78
CA GLN A 127 7.29 -5.94 11.76
C GLN A 127 6.28 -6.01 10.61
N PHE A 128 5.96 -7.21 10.13
CA PHE A 128 4.95 -7.39 9.09
C PHE A 128 3.55 -6.96 9.56
N ARG A 129 3.19 -7.24 10.82
CA ARG A 129 1.92 -6.79 11.42
C ARG A 129 1.84 -5.26 11.46
N GLN A 130 2.90 -4.58 11.89
CA GLN A 130 2.99 -3.12 11.92
C GLN A 130 2.95 -2.52 10.51
N TRP A 131 3.74 -3.06 9.58
CA TRP A 131 3.74 -2.64 8.19
C TRP A 131 2.35 -2.76 7.55
N LYS A 132 1.67 -3.89 7.77
CA LYS A 132 0.31 -4.10 7.27
C LYS A 132 -0.68 -3.09 7.85
N ALA A 133 -0.62 -2.83 9.15
CA ALA A 133 -1.49 -1.84 9.81
C ALA A 133 -1.24 -0.42 9.29
N THR A 134 0.01 -0.01 9.10
CA THR A 134 0.37 1.28 8.51
C THR A 134 -0.13 1.39 7.06
N ARG A 135 0.07 0.34 6.26
CA ARG A 135 -0.37 0.32 4.86
C ARG A 135 -1.90 0.36 4.73
N GLU A 136 -2.61 -0.31 5.63
CA GLU A 136 -4.08 -0.28 5.68
C GLU A 136 -4.60 1.11 6.07
N LYS A 137 -3.95 1.79 7.03
CA LYS A 137 -4.26 3.19 7.38
C LYS A 137 -4.04 4.13 6.20
N GLU A 138 -2.92 4.00 5.50
CA GLU A 138 -2.63 4.80 4.29
C GLU A 138 -3.69 4.58 3.20
N LEU A 139 -4.09 3.33 2.96
CA LEU A 139 -5.14 2.99 2.00
C LEU A 139 -6.48 3.64 2.37
N LEU A 140 -6.87 3.61 3.65
CA LEU A 140 -8.09 4.26 4.13
C LEU A 140 -8.02 5.78 3.98
N GLN A 141 -6.86 6.39 4.25
CA GLN A 141 -6.64 7.82 4.05
C GLN A 141 -6.74 8.20 2.57
N LEU A 142 -6.11 7.45 1.68
CA LEU A 142 -6.20 7.67 0.23
C LEU A 142 -7.64 7.50 -0.28
N ARG A 143 -8.41 6.54 0.25
CA ARG A 143 -9.84 6.41 -0.09
C ARG A 143 -10.67 7.58 0.40
N LYS A 144 -10.38 8.11 1.60
CA LYS A 144 -11.07 9.30 2.14
C LYS A 144 -10.76 10.54 1.29
N GLU A 145 -9.50 10.73 0.93
CA GLU A 145 -9.07 11.82 0.06
C GLU A 145 -9.63 11.67 -1.36
N GLY A 146 -9.70 10.44 -1.90
CA GLY A 146 -10.33 10.16 -3.18
C GLY A 146 -11.80 10.61 -3.23
N ARG A 147 -12.58 10.31 -2.17
CA ARG A 147 -13.97 10.79 -2.06
C ARG A 147 -14.07 12.31 -1.96
N ARG A 148 -13.14 12.95 -1.24
CA ARG A 148 -13.09 14.41 -1.10
C ARG A 148 -12.79 15.08 -2.44
N ASN A 149 -11.76 14.60 -3.14
CA ASN A 149 -11.37 15.10 -4.46
C ASN A 149 -12.47 14.92 -5.49
N GLU A 150 -13.19 13.79 -5.44
CA GLU A 150 -14.34 13.57 -6.33
C GLU A 150 -15.48 14.55 -6.05
N TYR A 151 -15.80 14.81 -4.78
CA TYR A 151 -16.79 15.83 -4.41
C TYR A 151 -16.37 17.23 -4.88
N GLU A 152 -15.12 17.62 -4.67
CA GLU A 152 -14.59 18.91 -5.12
C GLU A 152 -14.60 19.02 -6.66
N ARG A 153 -14.24 17.96 -7.37
CA ARG A 153 -14.34 17.89 -8.83
C ARG A 153 -15.78 18.09 -9.29
N HIS A 154 -16.75 17.41 -8.69
CA HIS A 154 -18.17 17.58 -9.03
C HIS A 154 -18.69 18.99 -8.73
N LYS A 155 -18.28 19.58 -7.60
CA LYS A 155 -18.63 20.96 -7.24
C LYS A 155 -18.09 21.95 -8.27
N LEU A 156 -16.82 21.83 -8.65
CA LEU A 156 -16.20 22.69 -9.67
C LEU A 156 -16.85 22.49 -11.04
N GLN A 157 -17.19 21.25 -11.42
CA GLN A 157 -17.89 20.95 -12.66
C GLN A 157 -19.28 21.61 -12.70
N ALA A 158 -20.06 21.52 -11.62
CA ALA A 158 -21.37 22.15 -11.52
C ALA A 158 -21.27 23.69 -11.60
N LEU A 159 -20.28 24.28 -10.93
CA LEU A 159 -20.02 25.72 -11.02
C LEU A 159 -19.66 26.13 -12.45
N ASN A 160 -18.78 25.38 -13.12
CA ASN A 160 -18.38 25.66 -14.50
C ASN A 160 -19.56 25.53 -15.48
N GLN A 161 -20.38 24.49 -15.33
CA GLN A 161 -21.60 24.33 -16.12
C GLN A 161 -22.56 25.50 -15.92
N ARG A 162 -22.76 25.95 -14.67
CA ARG A 162 -23.58 27.13 -14.36
C ARG A 162 -23.02 28.39 -15.01
N GLN A 163 -21.71 28.63 -14.94
CA GLN A 163 -21.07 29.78 -15.59
C GLN A 163 -21.27 29.75 -17.11
N LYS A 164 -21.08 28.59 -17.75
CA LYS A 164 -21.34 28.41 -19.20
C LYS A 164 -22.79 28.73 -19.57
N LEU A 165 -23.76 28.23 -18.81
CA LEU A 165 -25.18 28.51 -19.04
C LEU A 165 -25.52 30.00 -18.88
N VAL A 166 -24.94 30.67 -17.89
CA VAL A 166 -25.16 32.13 -17.70
C VAL A 166 -24.59 32.91 -18.88
N LEU A 167 -23.39 32.58 -19.35
CA LEU A 167 -22.79 33.22 -20.52
C LEU A 167 -23.64 32.99 -21.77
N GLN A 168 -24.05 31.74 -22.01
CA GLN A 168 -24.91 31.40 -23.14
C GLN A 168 -26.22 32.19 -23.11
N ARG A 169 -26.92 32.24 -21.97
CA ARG A 169 -28.17 33.02 -21.83
C ARG A 169 -27.96 34.49 -22.12
N LYS A 170 -26.88 35.10 -21.61
CA LYS A 170 -26.57 36.51 -21.93
C LYS A 170 -26.36 36.73 -23.42
N THR A 171 -25.64 35.83 -24.09
CA THR A 171 -25.44 35.90 -25.54
C THR A 171 -26.76 35.70 -26.30
N GLU A 172 -27.63 34.80 -25.86
CA GLU A 172 -28.96 34.59 -26.43
C GLU A 172 -29.89 35.79 -26.21
N GLU A 173 -29.84 36.43 -25.05
CA GLU A 173 -30.58 37.68 -24.75
C GLU A 173 -30.17 38.79 -25.72
N ALA A 174 -28.87 38.98 -25.96
CA ALA A 174 -28.34 39.90 -26.98
C ALA A 174 -28.79 39.56 -28.41
N ALA A 175 -28.75 38.28 -28.78
CA ALA A 175 -29.20 37.82 -30.08
C ALA A 175 -30.73 37.99 -30.27
N MET A 176 -31.53 37.80 -29.21
CA MET A 176 -32.97 38.00 -29.26
C MET A 176 -33.34 39.48 -29.37
N ALA A 177 -32.69 40.36 -28.60
CA ALA A 177 -32.95 41.80 -28.66
C ALA A 177 -32.68 42.34 -30.08
N THR A 178 -31.54 41.96 -30.68
CA THR A 178 -31.22 42.33 -32.08
C THR A 178 -32.19 41.75 -33.08
N LYS A 179 -32.60 40.49 -32.91
CA LYS A 179 -33.59 39.86 -33.78
C LYS A 179 -34.94 40.59 -33.75
N ARG A 180 -35.44 40.96 -32.56
CA ARG A 180 -36.70 41.72 -32.41
C ARG A 180 -36.64 43.07 -33.13
N LEU A 181 -35.55 43.81 -32.93
CA LEU A 181 -35.35 45.09 -33.62
C LEU A 181 -35.35 44.90 -35.14
N LYS A 182 -34.62 43.89 -35.64
CA LYS A 182 -34.58 43.57 -37.07
C LYS A 182 -35.96 43.24 -37.64
N GLU A 183 -36.73 42.39 -36.96
CA GLU A 183 -38.09 42.01 -37.36
C GLU A 183 -39.02 43.22 -37.48
N ILE A 184 -38.96 44.16 -36.54
CA ILE A 184 -39.78 45.38 -36.57
C ILE A 184 -39.36 46.31 -37.71
N LEU A 185 -38.05 46.47 -37.93
CA LEU A 185 -37.54 47.25 -39.06
C LEU A 185 -37.92 46.63 -40.42
N GLU A 186 -37.98 45.30 -40.50
CA GLU A 186 -38.43 44.57 -41.69
C GLU A 186 -39.96 44.65 -41.89
N ALA A 187 -40.75 44.56 -40.82
CA ALA A 187 -42.22 44.72 -40.87
C ALA A 187 -42.63 46.11 -41.37
N ARG A 188 -41.87 47.15 -41.02
CA ARG A 188 -42.06 48.51 -41.56
C ARG A 188 -41.83 48.56 -43.07
N LYS A 189 -40.87 47.78 -43.59
CA LYS A 189 -40.54 47.74 -45.02
C LYS A 189 -41.60 47.01 -45.85
N SER A 190 -42.18 45.92 -45.34
CA SER A 190 -43.26 45.21 -46.04
C SER A 190 -44.54 46.04 -46.10
N SER A 191 -44.92 46.69 -45.00
CA SER A 191 -46.10 47.59 -44.97
C SER A 191 -45.97 48.79 -45.94
N ALA A 192 -44.76 49.30 -46.16
CA ALA A 192 -44.52 50.40 -47.10
C ALA A 192 -44.61 49.97 -48.57
N ARG A 193 -44.35 48.69 -48.89
CA ARG A 193 -44.42 48.16 -50.27
C ARG A 193 -45.83 47.74 -50.68
N ASP A 194 -46.65 47.22 -49.77
CA ASP A 194 -48.04 46.85 -50.07
C ASP A 194 -48.95 48.07 -50.36
N SER A 195 -48.51 49.28 -50.00
CA SER A 195 -49.21 50.52 -50.34
C SER A 195 -48.77 51.14 -51.67
N SER A 196 -47.82 50.52 -52.38
CA SER A 196 -47.16 51.10 -53.57
C SER A 196 -47.20 50.22 -54.83
N ASP A 197 -48.14 49.28 -54.94
CA ASP A 197 -48.33 48.49 -56.17
C ASP A 197 -49.63 48.91 -56.90
N PRO A 198 -49.61 49.95 -57.77
CA PRO A 198 -50.79 50.41 -58.50
C PRO A 198 -51.03 49.68 -59.84
N LEU A 199 -50.49 48.47 -60.05
CA LEU A 199 -50.40 47.90 -61.40
C LEU A 199 -51.20 46.62 -61.67
N PHE A 200 -51.99 46.09 -60.73
CA PHE A 200 -52.86 44.95 -61.05
C PHE A 200 -54.14 44.86 -60.20
N SER A 201 -55.03 45.83 -60.32
CA SER A 201 -56.44 45.63 -59.99
C SER A 201 -57.32 46.39 -60.97
N PHE A 202 -58.03 45.63 -61.80
CA PHE A 202 -59.06 46.08 -62.74
C PHE A 202 -60.10 47.00 -62.05
N PRO A 203 -60.63 48.04 -62.73
CA PRO A 203 -61.61 48.93 -62.14
C PRO A 203 -63.03 48.34 -62.24
N PRO A 204 -63.82 48.24 -61.14
CA PRO A 204 -65.26 48.24 -61.25
C PRO A 204 -65.77 49.68 -61.21
N ASN A 205 -66.57 49.95 -62.23
CA ASN A 205 -67.41 51.12 -62.51
C ASN A 205 -68.00 51.81 -61.26
N ILE A 206 -67.87 53.15 -61.20
CA ILE A 206 -68.49 54.03 -60.20
C ILE A 206 -69.89 54.44 -60.68
N ALA A 207 -70.90 54.21 -59.86
CA ALA A 207 -72.14 54.99 -59.89
C ALA A 207 -72.60 55.24 -58.45
N GLY A 208 -72.78 56.53 -58.09
CA GLY A 208 -73.66 56.92 -56.98
C GLY A 208 -73.05 57.72 -55.85
N THR A 209 -73.05 59.04 -56.04
CA THR A 209 -73.46 60.08 -55.07
C THR A 209 -72.57 60.47 -53.88
N ASN A 210 -72.35 61.79 -53.86
CA ASN A 210 -72.13 62.71 -52.75
C ASN A 210 -70.69 62.94 -52.28
N GLY A 211 -70.27 64.19 -52.51
CA GLY A 211 -68.92 64.65 -52.31
C GLY A 211 -68.57 64.81 -50.85
N THR A 212 -67.40 64.30 -50.50
CA THR A 212 -66.40 64.98 -49.67
C THR A 212 -65.07 64.45 -50.19
N SER A 213 -64.14 65.35 -50.49
CA SER A 213 -62.83 65.05 -51.05
C SER A 213 -62.14 63.83 -50.39
N PRO A 214 -61.39 62.99 -51.13
CA PRO A 214 -60.50 62.00 -50.53
C PRO A 214 -59.24 62.71 -50.00
N GLY A 215 -59.42 63.64 -49.07
CA GLY A 215 -58.36 64.14 -48.21
C GLY A 215 -58.10 63.07 -47.17
N SER A 216 -56.95 62.43 -47.25
CA SER A 216 -56.45 61.37 -46.36
C SER A 216 -56.41 61.84 -44.89
N ASN A 217 -57.54 62.03 -44.22
CA ASN A 217 -57.63 62.34 -42.80
C ASN A 217 -57.40 61.03 -42.03
N MET A 218 -56.15 60.78 -41.61
CA MET A 218 -55.83 59.69 -40.69
C MET A 218 -56.67 59.90 -39.41
N GLY A 219 -57.58 58.97 -39.13
CA GLY A 219 -58.36 59.02 -37.89
C GLY A 219 -57.44 58.98 -36.67
N GLU A 220 -57.90 59.54 -35.55
CA GLU A 220 -57.18 59.61 -34.26
C GLU A 220 -56.57 58.25 -33.85
N ARG A 221 -57.32 57.16 -34.04
CA ARG A 221 -56.83 55.79 -33.77
C ARG A 221 -55.69 55.34 -34.69
N SER A 222 -55.66 55.82 -35.93
CA SER A 222 -54.59 55.47 -36.87
C SER A 222 -53.32 56.28 -36.60
N LEU A 223 -53.47 57.55 -36.16
CA LEU A 223 -52.36 58.36 -35.64
C LEU A 223 -51.78 57.74 -34.36
N GLN A 224 -52.64 57.24 -33.47
CA GLN A 224 -52.23 56.52 -32.27
C GLN A 224 -51.42 55.25 -32.61
N LYS A 225 -51.91 54.42 -33.54
CA LYS A 225 -51.20 53.22 -34.02
C LYS A 225 -49.85 53.54 -34.66
N TRP A 226 -49.77 54.61 -35.46
CA TRP A 226 -48.50 55.06 -36.03
C TRP A 226 -47.50 55.46 -34.94
N LEU A 227 -47.97 56.21 -33.95
CA LEU A 227 -47.16 56.61 -32.81
C LEU A 227 -46.71 55.40 -31.97
N ASP A 228 -47.58 54.41 -31.75
CA ASP A 228 -47.23 53.16 -31.06
C ASP A 228 -46.11 52.42 -31.79
N GLN A 229 -46.17 52.31 -33.12
CA GLN A 229 -45.10 51.70 -33.94
C GLN A 229 -43.78 52.47 -33.85
N GLU A 230 -43.83 53.80 -33.81
CA GLU A 230 -42.63 54.65 -33.64
C GLU A 230 -42.03 54.52 -32.24
N LEU A 231 -42.87 54.47 -31.20
CA LEU A 231 -42.45 54.20 -29.82
C LEU A 231 -41.84 52.80 -29.69
N GLU A 232 -42.44 51.79 -30.32
CA GLU A 232 -41.96 50.40 -30.30
C GLU A 232 -40.55 50.28 -30.90
N VAL A 233 -40.30 50.90 -32.06
CA VAL A 233 -38.95 50.96 -32.65
C VAL A 233 -37.95 51.63 -31.69
N MET A 234 -38.31 52.76 -31.09
CA MET A 234 -37.42 53.47 -30.14
C MET A 234 -37.12 52.63 -28.90
N VAL A 235 -38.11 51.92 -28.36
CA VAL A 235 -37.95 51.01 -27.22
C VAL A 235 -36.99 49.87 -27.56
N HIS A 236 -37.14 49.22 -28.72
CA HIS A 236 -36.24 48.13 -29.12
C HIS A 236 -34.83 48.60 -29.48
N VAL A 237 -34.67 49.79 -30.07
CA VAL A 237 -33.34 50.42 -30.23
C VAL A 237 -32.70 50.64 -28.86
N HIS A 238 -33.46 51.13 -27.88
CA HIS A 238 -32.97 51.31 -26.51
C HIS A 238 -32.63 49.96 -25.83
N GLU A 239 -33.45 48.93 -26.03
CA GLU A 239 -33.20 47.57 -25.53
C GLU A 239 -31.89 47.00 -26.08
N VAL A 240 -31.64 47.13 -27.39
CA VAL A 240 -30.39 46.69 -28.02
C VAL A 240 -29.20 47.51 -27.52
N ARG A 241 -29.34 48.84 -27.31
CA ARG A 241 -28.27 49.67 -26.72
C ARG A 241 -27.93 49.24 -25.28
N ASN A 242 -28.95 48.95 -24.47
CA ASN A 242 -28.77 48.47 -23.11
C ASN A 242 -28.07 47.10 -23.10
N GLU A 243 -28.45 46.19 -23.98
CA GLU A 243 -27.82 44.87 -24.07
C GLU A 243 -26.40 44.93 -24.64
N TYR A 244 -26.14 45.84 -25.58
CA TYR A 244 -24.80 46.16 -26.06
C TYR A 244 -23.88 46.61 -24.92
N GLU A 245 -24.35 47.51 -24.06
CA GLU A 245 -23.59 47.98 -22.89
C GLU A 245 -23.27 46.84 -21.91
N LYS A 246 -24.26 45.98 -21.60
CA LYS A 246 -24.03 44.79 -20.75
C LYS A 246 -23.02 43.82 -21.35
N GLN A 247 -23.08 43.57 -22.65
CA GLN A 247 -22.13 42.71 -23.36
C GLN A 247 -20.74 43.34 -23.44
N SER A 248 -20.65 44.66 -23.58
CA SER A 248 -19.40 45.41 -23.57
C SER A 248 -18.69 45.26 -22.21
N GLN A 249 -19.44 45.41 -21.11
CA GLN A 249 -18.94 45.19 -19.76
C GLN A 249 -18.50 43.74 -19.54
N LEU A 250 -19.26 42.75 -20.05
CA LEU A 250 -18.86 41.35 -20.00
C LEU A 250 -17.53 41.12 -20.77
N ARG A 251 -17.39 41.69 -21.96
CA ARG A 251 -16.17 41.60 -22.77
C ARG A 251 -14.97 42.24 -22.09
N ALA A 252 -15.16 43.38 -21.43
CA ALA A 252 -14.13 44.05 -20.64
C ALA A 252 -13.67 43.15 -19.47
N ALA A 253 -14.60 42.62 -18.68
CA ALA A 253 -14.28 41.72 -17.56
C ALA A 253 -13.56 40.44 -18.01
N LEU A 254 -14.00 39.82 -19.11
CA LEU A 254 -13.33 38.65 -19.69
C LEU A 254 -11.92 39.00 -20.22
N GLY A 255 -11.75 40.19 -20.79
CA GLY A 255 -10.46 40.71 -21.25
C GLY A 255 -9.48 40.99 -20.12
N GLU A 256 -9.96 41.53 -19.00
CA GLU A 256 -9.17 41.75 -17.78
C GLU A 256 -8.68 40.42 -17.19
N GLU A 257 -9.56 39.42 -17.04
CA GLU A 257 -9.16 38.08 -16.57
C GLU A 257 -8.09 37.45 -17.48
N LEU A 258 -8.26 37.59 -18.79
CA LEU A 258 -7.31 37.09 -19.78
C LEU A 258 -5.96 37.81 -19.69
N ALA A 259 -5.96 39.13 -19.52
CA ALA A 259 -4.74 39.92 -19.37
C ALA A 259 -3.97 39.54 -18.10
N ILE A 260 -4.67 39.36 -16.97
CA ILE A 260 -4.09 38.91 -15.71
C ILE A 260 -3.44 37.53 -15.89
N LEU A 261 -4.15 36.57 -16.48
CA LEU A 261 -3.62 35.22 -16.70
C LEU A 261 -2.42 35.18 -17.65
N LYS A 262 -2.42 36.01 -18.70
CA LYS A 262 -1.25 36.15 -19.59
C LYS A 262 -0.06 36.79 -18.89
N GLN A 263 -0.30 37.79 -18.04
CA GLN A 263 0.76 38.42 -17.25
C GLN A 263 1.36 37.44 -16.24
N GLU A 264 0.54 36.64 -15.57
CA GLU A 264 0.98 35.56 -14.67
C GLU A 264 1.80 34.50 -15.41
N ASP A 265 1.49 34.22 -16.68
CA ASP A 265 2.22 33.28 -17.53
C ASP A 265 3.61 33.82 -17.91
N ILE A 266 3.70 35.09 -18.31
CA ILE A 266 4.95 35.77 -18.63
C ILE A 266 5.85 35.87 -17.38
N MET A 267 5.29 36.22 -16.22
CA MET A 267 6.04 36.31 -14.96
C MET A 267 6.51 34.95 -14.44
N ALA A 268 5.73 33.88 -14.68
CA ALA A 268 6.15 32.51 -14.38
C ALA A 268 7.24 31.99 -15.33
N GLY A 269 7.22 32.42 -16.60
CA GLY A 269 8.26 32.12 -17.60
C GLY A 269 9.58 32.86 -17.35
N ALA A 270 9.52 34.11 -16.86
CA ALA A 270 10.71 34.95 -16.63
C ALA A 270 11.49 34.61 -15.34
N SER A 271 10.88 33.92 -14.37
CA SER A 271 11.44 33.73 -13.02
C SER A 271 12.10 32.35 -12.76
N SER A 272 12.32 31.50 -13.78
CA SER A 272 13.04 30.23 -13.55
C SER A 272 13.70 29.61 -14.78
N PRO A 273 15.03 29.78 -14.97
CA PRO A 273 15.87 28.89 -15.77
C PRO A 273 16.23 27.56 -15.07
N GLN A 274 15.88 27.36 -13.79
CA GLN A 274 16.30 26.18 -13.00
C GLN A 274 15.15 25.53 -12.23
N ARG A 275 14.15 25.00 -12.93
CA ARG A 275 13.22 24.02 -12.30
C ARG A 275 12.65 23.01 -13.30
N ALA A 276 13.51 22.48 -14.17
CA ALA A 276 13.17 21.40 -15.11
C ALA A 276 13.07 20.00 -14.47
N LYS A 277 12.97 19.90 -13.14
CA LYS A 277 12.85 18.61 -12.43
C LYS A 277 11.84 18.77 -11.31
N ASN A 278 10.55 18.76 -11.65
CA ASN A 278 9.45 18.21 -10.83
C ASN A 278 8.11 18.36 -11.58
N GLY A 279 7.62 17.27 -12.15
CA GLY A 279 6.18 16.95 -12.28
C GLY A 279 5.35 17.72 -13.32
N ASN A 280 5.11 17.06 -14.46
CA ASN A 280 4.29 17.47 -15.60
C ASN A 280 2.77 17.63 -15.30
N SER A 281 2.27 18.77 -14.83
CA SER A 281 0.81 19.04 -14.93
C SER A 281 0.34 20.51 -14.91
N ARG A 282 1.21 21.51 -14.95
CA ARG A 282 0.82 22.94 -14.80
C ARG A 282 0.70 23.77 -16.10
N PRO A 283 1.47 23.56 -17.18
CA PRO A 283 1.36 24.37 -18.40
C PRO A 283 0.01 24.15 -19.11
N ASN A 284 -0.30 22.89 -19.44
CA ASN A 284 -1.49 22.54 -20.24
C ASN A 284 -2.83 22.98 -19.63
N THR A 285 -2.94 23.08 -18.30
CA THR A 285 -4.20 23.51 -17.65
C THR A 285 -4.38 25.03 -17.71
N ARG A 286 -3.28 25.79 -17.64
CA ARG A 286 -3.30 27.26 -17.76
C ARG A 286 -3.48 27.67 -19.22
N GLU A 287 -2.75 27.05 -20.13
CA GLU A 287 -2.91 27.24 -21.57
C GLU A 287 -4.35 26.93 -22.01
N ALA A 288 -4.94 25.81 -21.56
CA ALA A 288 -6.34 25.51 -21.85
C ALA A 288 -7.33 26.55 -21.30
N ARG A 289 -7.03 27.17 -20.14
CA ARG A 289 -7.84 28.26 -19.58
C ARG A 289 -7.70 29.54 -20.39
N ILE A 290 -6.49 29.88 -20.83
CA ILE A 290 -6.22 31.05 -21.68
C ILE A 290 -6.97 30.88 -23.01
N SER A 291 -6.83 29.74 -23.70
CA SER A 291 -7.54 29.48 -24.96
C SER A 291 -9.06 29.51 -24.78
N SER A 292 -9.59 29.03 -23.65
CA SER A 292 -11.02 29.11 -23.36
C SER A 292 -11.49 30.55 -23.16
N LEU A 293 -10.73 31.40 -22.46
CA LEU A 293 -11.04 32.82 -22.28
C LEU A 293 -10.94 33.58 -23.61
N GLU A 294 -9.91 33.30 -24.42
CA GLU A 294 -9.75 33.86 -25.76
C GLU A 294 -10.96 33.56 -26.67
N SER A 295 -11.43 32.32 -26.63
CA SER A 295 -12.65 31.92 -27.34
C SER A 295 -13.88 32.70 -26.86
N MET A 296 -14.08 32.84 -25.54
CA MET A 296 -15.21 33.61 -24.99
C MET A 296 -15.14 35.11 -25.33
N VAL A 297 -13.95 35.71 -25.29
CA VAL A 297 -13.73 37.11 -25.71
C VAL A 297 -14.03 37.28 -27.19
N THR A 298 -13.64 36.33 -28.03
CA THR A 298 -13.93 36.36 -29.47
C THR A 298 -15.43 36.31 -29.74
N ILE A 299 -16.16 35.38 -29.10
CA ILE A 299 -17.61 35.25 -29.23
C ILE A 299 -18.32 36.53 -28.80
N SER A 300 -17.94 37.09 -27.65
CA SER A 300 -18.52 38.34 -27.14
C SER A 300 -18.22 39.53 -28.07
N SER A 301 -17.00 39.61 -28.61
CA SER A 301 -16.62 40.65 -29.58
C SER A 301 -17.43 40.55 -30.88
N ASN A 302 -17.63 39.34 -31.41
CA ASN A 302 -18.47 39.13 -32.59
C ASN A 302 -19.94 39.52 -32.33
N THR A 303 -20.46 39.23 -31.14
CA THR A 303 -21.82 39.60 -30.73
C THR A 303 -21.97 41.13 -30.66
N LEU A 304 -20.97 41.83 -30.11
CA LEU A 304 -20.92 43.30 -30.08
C LEU A 304 -20.93 43.91 -31.47
N VAL A 305 -20.14 43.38 -32.41
CA VAL A 305 -20.11 43.84 -33.79
C VAL A 305 -21.48 43.66 -34.46
N ALA A 306 -22.13 42.52 -34.25
CA ALA A 306 -23.47 42.27 -34.80
C ALA A 306 -24.52 43.24 -34.24
N MET A 307 -24.51 43.49 -32.93
CA MET A 307 -25.39 44.49 -32.29
C MET A 307 -25.13 45.90 -32.80
N ALA A 308 -23.86 46.31 -32.90
CA ALA A 308 -23.49 47.61 -33.42
C ALA A 308 -23.96 47.80 -34.87
N SER A 309 -23.80 46.78 -35.71
CA SER A 309 -24.29 46.80 -37.10
C SER A 309 -25.81 46.98 -37.15
N GLN A 310 -26.59 46.29 -36.30
CA GLN A 310 -28.05 46.44 -36.23
C GLN A 310 -28.47 47.83 -35.72
N LEU A 311 -27.76 48.38 -34.74
CA LEU A 311 -27.99 49.76 -34.26
C LEU A 311 -27.70 50.79 -35.37
N SER A 312 -26.60 50.63 -36.11
CA SER A 312 -26.30 51.49 -37.26
C SER A 312 -27.36 51.38 -38.36
N GLU A 313 -27.85 50.16 -38.65
CA GLU A 313 -28.94 49.91 -39.60
C GLU A 313 -30.25 50.60 -39.18
N ALA A 314 -30.55 50.61 -37.87
CA ALA A 314 -31.72 51.28 -37.32
C ALA A 314 -31.58 52.80 -37.42
N GLU A 315 -30.41 53.35 -37.08
CA GLU A 315 -30.12 54.79 -37.17
C GLU A 315 -30.11 55.29 -38.62
N GLU A 316 -29.56 54.53 -39.57
CA GLU A 316 -29.60 54.89 -40.99
C GLU A 316 -31.03 54.93 -41.53
N ARG A 317 -31.86 53.95 -41.14
CA ARG A 317 -33.29 53.95 -41.45
C ARG A 317 -34.01 55.13 -40.82
N GLU A 318 -33.69 55.44 -39.56
CA GLU A 318 -34.23 56.64 -38.92
C GLU A 318 -33.87 57.88 -39.74
N ARG A 319 -32.59 58.09 -40.10
CA ARG A 319 -32.18 59.24 -40.94
C ARG A 319 -32.90 59.29 -42.30
N ALA A 320 -33.19 58.15 -42.92
CA ALA A 320 -33.95 58.08 -44.17
C ALA A 320 -35.43 58.50 -44.02
N PHE A 321 -36.03 58.33 -42.84
CA PHE A 321 -37.41 58.74 -42.52
C PHE A 321 -37.51 60.07 -41.74
N SER A 322 -36.42 60.55 -41.14
CA SER A 322 -36.36 61.69 -40.20
C SER A 322 -36.26 63.07 -40.88
N GLY A 323 -36.77 63.18 -42.11
CA GLY A 323 -37.03 64.49 -42.70
C GLY A 323 -38.21 65.19 -42.03
N ARG A 324 -38.40 66.48 -42.32
CA ARG A 324 -39.61 67.30 -42.04
C ARG A 324 -40.93 66.53 -42.25
N SER A 325 -40.89 65.50 -43.10
CA SER A 325 -41.90 64.49 -43.40
C SER A 325 -42.40 63.60 -42.26
N ARG A 326 -41.65 63.39 -41.16
CA ARG A 326 -42.09 62.52 -40.03
C ARG A 326 -43.39 63.01 -39.40
N TRP A 327 -43.52 64.32 -39.22
CA TRP A 327 -44.66 64.95 -38.56
C TRP A 327 -45.71 65.47 -39.55
N ASN A 328 -45.53 65.28 -40.86
CA ASN A 328 -46.50 65.70 -41.89
C ASN A 328 -47.88 65.03 -41.72
N GLN A 329 -47.98 63.98 -40.90
CA GLN A 329 -49.22 63.28 -40.58
C GLN A 329 -50.10 64.07 -39.60
N LEU A 330 -49.52 64.96 -38.78
CA LEU A 330 -50.26 65.89 -37.95
C LEU A 330 -50.67 67.12 -38.76
N ARG A 331 -51.98 67.32 -38.92
CA ARG A 331 -52.53 68.44 -39.71
C ARG A 331 -53.36 69.41 -38.87
N SER A 332 -53.74 69.06 -37.64
CA SER A 332 -54.47 69.97 -36.75
C SER A 332 -53.90 70.04 -35.33
N MET A 333 -54.16 71.17 -34.66
CA MET A 333 -53.84 71.33 -33.24
C MET A 333 -54.64 70.40 -32.33
N GLY A 334 -55.84 69.98 -32.75
CA GLY A 334 -56.65 68.99 -32.02
C GLY A 334 -56.00 67.61 -32.00
N GLU A 335 -55.51 67.15 -33.15
CA GLU A 335 -54.72 65.91 -33.28
C GLU A 335 -53.45 65.95 -32.44
N ALA A 336 -52.74 67.09 -32.44
CA ALA A 336 -51.54 67.28 -31.63
C ALA A 336 -51.82 67.20 -30.13
N LYS A 337 -52.91 67.84 -29.66
CA LYS A 337 -53.32 67.78 -28.25
C LYS A 337 -53.72 66.36 -27.84
N SER A 338 -54.47 65.66 -28.68
CA SER A 338 -54.89 64.29 -28.41
C SER A 338 -53.69 63.33 -28.34
N LEU A 339 -52.79 63.38 -29.32
CA LEU A 339 -51.58 62.56 -29.32
C LEU A 339 -50.68 62.86 -28.12
N LEU A 340 -50.53 64.13 -27.76
CA LEU A 340 -49.74 64.50 -26.59
C LEU A 340 -50.36 63.93 -25.30
N GLN A 341 -51.68 64.04 -25.12
CA GLN A 341 -52.38 63.44 -23.99
C GLN A 341 -52.20 61.91 -23.96
N TYR A 342 -52.26 61.27 -25.11
CA TYR A 342 -52.04 59.84 -25.23
C TYR A 342 -50.61 59.44 -24.84
N ILE A 343 -49.58 60.13 -25.35
CA ILE A 343 -48.17 59.89 -24.97
C ILE A 343 -47.99 60.05 -23.45
N PHE A 344 -48.58 61.09 -22.86
CA PHE A 344 -48.50 61.29 -21.41
C PHE A 344 -49.11 60.12 -20.63
N ASN A 345 -50.27 59.62 -21.06
CA ASN A 345 -50.91 58.47 -20.43
C ASN A 345 -50.06 57.20 -20.58
N VAL A 346 -49.60 56.89 -21.79
CA VAL A 346 -48.74 55.72 -22.05
C VAL A 346 -47.44 55.79 -21.24
N ALA A 347 -46.82 56.97 -21.14
CA ALA A 347 -45.61 57.17 -20.35
C ALA A 347 -45.88 57.05 -18.84
N ALA A 348 -47.01 57.54 -18.35
CA ALA A 348 -47.42 57.38 -16.95
C ALA A 348 -47.67 55.90 -16.60
N ASP A 349 -48.40 55.18 -17.45
CA ASP A 349 -48.68 53.75 -17.27
C ASP A 349 -47.39 52.93 -17.31
N ALA A 350 -46.50 53.19 -18.28
CA ALA A 350 -45.20 52.53 -18.34
C ALA A 350 -44.35 52.78 -17.09
N ARG A 351 -44.38 54.00 -16.53
CA ARG A 351 -43.69 54.31 -15.26
C ARG A 351 -44.29 53.56 -14.07
N CYS A 352 -45.61 53.42 -13.99
CA CYS A 352 -46.26 52.61 -12.96
C CYS A 352 -45.86 51.15 -13.07
N GLN A 353 -45.86 50.57 -14.28
CA GLN A 353 -45.43 49.19 -14.50
C GLN A 353 -43.97 48.97 -14.12
N VAL A 354 -43.07 49.91 -14.45
CA VAL A 354 -41.67 49.85 -14.02
C VAL A 354 -41.57 49.83 -12.49
N ARG A 355 -42.32 50.70 -11.80
CA ARG A 355 -42.37 50.72 -10.32
C ARG A 355 -42.87 49.40 -9.73
N GLU A 356 -43.92 48.82 -10.30
CA GLU A 356 -44.44 47.51 -9.89
C GLU A 356 -43.36 46.42 -10.03
N LYS A 357 -42.68 46.37 -11.17
CA LYS A 357 -41.58 45.42 -11.40
C LYS A 357 -40.38 45.66 -10.49
N GLU A 358 -40.04 46.92 -10.19
CA GLU A 358 -39.02 47.26 -9.19
C GLU A 358 -39.37 46.71 -7.80
N MET A 359 -40.64 46.82 -7.39
CA MET A 359 -41.12 46.26 -6.12
C MET A 359 -41.10 44.72 -6.12
N GLU A 360 -41.59 44.06 -7.18
CA GLU A 360 -41.52 42.59 -7.32
C GLU A 360 -40.06 42.09 -7.25
N ILE A 361 -39.14 42.77 -7.95
CA ILE A 361 -37.70 42.42 -7.90
C ILE A 361 -37.15 42.62 -6.49
N LYS A 362 -37.54 43.68 -5.79
CA LYS A 362 -37.11 43.95 -4.41
C LYS A 362 -37.60 42.86 -3.46
N GLU A 363 -38.87 42.49 -3.55
CA GLU A 363 -39.46 41.42 -2.74
C GLU A 363 -38.77 40.08 -3.00
N MET A 364 -38.59 39.69 -4.27
CA MET A 364 -37.89 38.45 -4.62
C MET A 364 -36.42 38.45 -4.14
N LYS A 365 -35.75 39.61 -4.14
CA LYS A 365 -34.40 39.76 -3.55
C LYS A 365 -34.44 39.57 -2.04
N GLU A 366 -35.40 40.16 -1.34
CA GLU A 366 -35.56 40.02 0.11
C GLU A 366 -35.82 38.55 0.48
N GLN A 367 -36.74 37.87 -0.20
CA GLN A 367 -36.99 36.43 -0.04
C GLN A 367 -35.72 35.59 -0.27
N MET A 368 -34.93 35.91 -1.31
CA MET A 368 -33.66 35.23 -1.55
C MET A 368 -32.66 35.46 -0.42
N THR A 369 -32.56 36.69 0.11
CA THR A 369 -31.65 36.99 1.24
C THR A 369 -32.07 36.28 2.52
N GLU A 370 -33.37 36.15 2.78
CA GLU A 370 -33.90 35.41 3.92
C GLU A 370 -33.56 33.92 3.81
N LEU A 371 -33.81 33.28 2.66
CA LEU A 371 -33.46 31.88 2.41
C LEU A 371 -31.94 31.63 2.57
N VAL A 372 -31.10 32.54 2.07
CA VAL A 372 -29.65 32.49 2.27
C VAL A 372 -29.29 32.63 3.75
N GLY A 373 -29.99 33.47 4.50
CA GLY A 373 -29.85 33.61 5.94
C GLY A 373 -30.18 32.32 6.69
N ILE A 374 -31.32 31.70 6.39
CA ILE A 374 -31.75 30.42 6.96
C ILE A 374 -30.73 29.31 6.63
N LEU A 375 -30.27 29.25 5.38
CA LEU A 375 -29.24 28.29 4.95
C LEU A 375 -27.96 28.47 5.77
N ARG A 376 -27.43 29.70 5.89
CA ARG A 376 -26.22 29.99 6.70
C ARG A 376 -26.41 29.61 8.16
N HIS A 377 -27.56 29.91 8.75
CA HIS A 377 -27.86 29.53 10.13
C HIS A 377 -27.91 28.00 10.29
N SER A 378 -28.53 27.28 9.35
CA SER A 378 -28.55 25.82 9.33
C SER A 378 -27.16 25.21 9.20
N GLU A 379 -26.30 25.79 8.35
CA GLU A 379 -24.90 25.36 8.20
C GLU A 379 -24.10 25.60 9.49
N SER A 380 -24.32 26.73 10.16
CA SER A 380 -23.66 27.03 11.44
C SER A 380 -24.04 25.99 12.50
N ARG A 381 -25.34 25.70 12.65
CA ARG A 381 -25.82 24.65 13.56
C ARG A 381 -25.21 23.28 13.22
N ARG A 382 -25.14 22.92 11.93
CA ARG A 382 -24.47 21.68 11.51
C ARG A 382 -22.99 21.65 11.92
N ARG A 383 -22.25 22.75 11.71
CA ARG A 383 -20.83 22.84 12.10
C ARG A 383 -20.66 22.74 13.62
N GLU A 384 -21.58 23.31 14.40
CA GLU A 384 -21.58 23.21 15.85
C GLU A 384 -21.87 21.77 16.32
N MET A 385 -22.86 21.10 15.75
CA MET A 385 -23.11 19.68 16.00
C MET A 385 -21.91 18.80 15.64
N GLU A 386 -21.22 19.09 14.54
CA GLU A 386 -19.97 18.40 14.18
C GLU A 386 -18.84 18.65 15.19
N LYS A 387 -18.76 19.86 15.78
CA LYS A 387 -17.79 20.16 16.85
C LYS A 387 -18.14 19.38 18.12
N HIS A 388 -19.40 19.35 18.53
CA HIS A 388 -19.85 18.55 19.68
C HIS A 388 -19.57 17.07 19.47
N LEU A 389 -19.81 16.55 18.26
CA LEU A 389 -19.54 15.15 17.93
C LEU A 389 -18.03 14.84 17.99
N LYS A 390 -17.18 15.72 17.45
CA LYS A 390 -15.71 15.61 17.58
C LYS A 390 -15.23 15.70 19.03
N GLN A 391 -15.79 16.59 19.84
CA GLN A 391 -15.47 16.68 21.27
C GLN A 391 -15.89 15.42 22.01
N ARG A 392 -17.09 14.88 21.71
CA ARG A 392 -17.58 13.64 22.30
C ARG A 392 -16.70 12.44 21.92
N GLU A 393 -16.27 12.34 20.66
CA GLU A 393 -15.31 11.32 20.23
C GLU A 393 -13.94 11.46 20.93
N GLN A 394 -13.46 12.69 21.14
CA GLN A 394 -12.21 12.94 21.88
C GLN A 394 -12.33 12.56 23.36
N THR A 395 -13.42 12.93 24.03
CA THR A 395 -13.67 12.54 25.44
C THR A 395 -13.89 11.03 25.59
N ALA A 396 -14.57 10.38 24.65
CA ALA A 396 -14.72 8.92 24.62
C ALA A 396 -13.39 8.19 24.41
N SER A 397 -12.44 8.79 23.68
CA SER A 397 -11.09 8.25 23.51
C SER A 397 -10.26 8.30 24.81
N VAL A 398 -10.52 9.29 25.68
CA VAL A 398 -9.83 9.46 26.97
C VAL A 398 -10.42 8.56 28.06
N ALA A 399 -11.71 8.21 27.99
CA ALA A 399 -12.37 7.31 28.95
C ALA A 399 -12.01 5.81 28.80
N THR A 400 -11.13 5.45 27.88
CA THR A 400 -10.71 4.05 27.63
C THR A 400 -9.47 3.60 28.43
N THR A 401 -9.06 4.33 29.46
CA THR A 401 -8.07 3.85 30.44
C THR A 401 -8.78 3.07 31.55
N PRO A 402 -8.39 1.82 31.86
CA PRO A 402 -9.06 1.02 32.87
C PRO A 402 -8.67 1.52 34.27
N LEU A 403 -9.61 2.11 35.01
CA LEU A 403 -9.44 2.36 36.43
C LEU A 403 -9.89 1.12 37.22
N LYS A 404 -8.95 0.56 37.97
CA LYS A 404 -9.13 -0.49 38.97
C LYS A 404 -9.97 0.04 40.15
N SER A 405 -10.95 -0.79 40.55
CA SER A 405 -11.36 -1.14 41.92
C SER A 405 -11.25 -0.10 43.03
N GLY A 406 -12.40 0.24 43.62
CA GLY A 406 -12.52 0.78 44.97
C GLY A 406 -13.98 0.68 45.42
N ASN A 407 -14.27 -0.28 46.30
CA ASN A 407 -15.53 -0.35 47.03
C ASN A 407 -15.69 0.91 47.89
N ASP A 408 -16.87 1.51 47.91
CA ASP A 408 -17.44 1.95 49.18
C ASP A 408 -18.96 2.10 49.12
N THR A 409 -19.58 1.50 50.12
CA THR A 409 -21.01 1.52 50.46
C THR A 409 -21.33 2.75 51.29
N THR A 410 -22.35 3.55 50.93
CA THR A 410 -23.15 4.28 51.92
C THR A 410 -24.56 4.60 51.39
N LYS A 411 -25.54 4.46 52.29
CA LYS A 411 -27.01 4.47 52.13
C LYS A 411 -27.64 5.88 52.19
N HIS A 412 -28.97 5.90 51.92
CA HIS A 412 -30.03 6.90 52.22
C HIS A 412 -30.32 7.90 51.08
N SER A 413 -31.55 8.24 50.65
CA SER A 413 -32.96 8.01 51.05
C SER A 413 -33.82 8.22 49.77
N ALA A 414 -34.78 7.35 49.43
CA ALA A 414 -36.23 7.38 49.74
C ALA A 414 -37.07 8.52 49.09
N ASN A 415 -38.10 8.08 48.33
CA ASN A 415 -39.38 8.71 47.91
C ASN A 415 -39.33 9.67 46.70
N ASP A 416 -40.19 9.61 45.68
CA ASP A 416 -41.44 8.85 45.45
C ASP A 416 -41.82 8.87 43.93
N PRO A 417 -42.84 8.12 43.48
CA PRO A 417 -43.03 7.69 42.09
C PRO A 417 -43.89 8.66 41.26
N ASN A 418 -43.80 8.57 39.93
CA ASN A 418 -44.98 8.56 39.04
C ASN A 418 -44.59 8.43 37.56
N THR A 419 -44.90 7.28 36.99
CA THR A 419 -45.18 7.02 35.56
C THR A 419 -46.32 6.00 35.59
N PRO A 420 -47.34 5.99 34.70
CA PRO A 420 -47.21 6.29 33.28
C PRO A 420 -48.42 6.98 32.61
N LEU A 421 -48.24 7.47 31.38
CA LEU A 421 -49.22 7.31 30.29
C LEU A 421 -48.48 7.48 28.93
N SER A 422 -48.64 6.49 28.07
CA SER A 422 -48.31 6.46 26.63
C SER A 422 -49.65 6.42 25.85
N PRO A 423 -49.71 6.33 24.51
CA PRO A 423 -48.89 6.90 23.43
C PRO A 423 -49.76 7.54 22.31
N VAL A 424 -49.15 8.28 21.37
CA VAL A 424 -49.64 8.34 19.99
C VAL A 424 -48.50 7.97 19.04
N THR A 425 -48.71 6.82 18.39
CA THR A 425 -47.94 6.21 17.30
C THR A 425 -48.24 6.91 15.97
N VAL A 426 -47.31 7.13 15.03
CA VAL A 426 -46.90 6.28 13.86
C VAL A 426 -46.19 7.22 12.84
N PRO A 427 -45.33 6.83 11.86
CA PRO A 427 -44.54 5.60 11.67
C PRO A 427 -43.02 5.83 11.52
N ALA A 428 -42.29 4.73 11.72
CA ALA A 428 -40.87 4.56 11.49
C ALA A 428 -40.43 4.70 10.01
N GLN A 429 -39.25 5.31 9.81
CA GLN A 429 -38.43 5.07 8.62
C GLN A 429 -37.03 4.61 9.06
N LYS A 430 -36.59 3.53 8.40
CA LYS A 430 -35.54 2.58 8.78
C LYS A 430 -34.18 3.22 9.06
N GLN A 431 -33.60 2.90 10.22
CA GLN A 431 -32.19 3.17 10.52
C GLN A 431 -31.26 2.25 9.71
N LEU A 432 -30.40 2.84 8.89
CA LEU A 432 -29.16 2.23 8.43
C LEU A 432 -28.05 2.59 9.42
N LYS A 433 -27.62 1.61 10.21
CA LYS A 433 -26.45 1.69 11.07
C LYS A 433 -25.18 1.66 10.20
N TYR A 434 -24.47 2.78 10.11
CA TYR A 434 -23.05 2.78 9.79
C TYR A 434 -22.29 3.52 10.88
N SER A 435 -21.57 2.75 11.70
CA SER A 435 -20.54 3.27 12.60
C SER A 435 -19.26 3.45 11.80
N ALA A 436 -18.73 4.67 11.77
CA ALA A 436 -17.42 4.98 11.19
C ALA A 436 -16.45 5.33 12.33
N GLY A 437 -15.57 4.38 12.65
CA GLY A 437 -14.45 4.61 13.58
C GLY A 437 -13.40 5.53 12.96
N ILE A 438 -13.10 6.61 13.66
CA ILE A 438 -12.00 7.53 13.38
C ILE A 438 -10.73 7.01 14.07
N VAL A 439 -9.60 7.06 13.36
CA VAL A 439 -8.29 7.29 13.98
C VAL A 439 -7.69 8.51 13.29
N ASN A 440 -7.60 9.60 14.06
CA ASN A 440 -6.65 10.69 13.83
C ASN A 440 -5.51 10.49 14.84
N SER A 441 -4.27 10.62 14.39
CA SER A 441 -3.14 10.88 15.28
C SER A 441 -2.58 12.28 14.98
N PRO A 442 -2.00 12.97 15.99
CA PRO A 442 -1.78 14.40 15.97
C PRO A 442 -0.41 14.76 15.39
N SER A 443 -0.38 15.86 14.64
CA SER A 443 0.82 16.56 14.20
C SER A 443 1.46 17.32 15.37
N LYS A 444 2.70 16.96 15.72
CA LYS A 444 3.62 17.82 16.47
C LYS A 444 5.02 17.70 15.87
N TRP A 445 5.62 18.87 15.66
CA TRP A 445 6.87 19.11 14.95
C TRP A 445 8.08 18.48 15.65
N ILE A 446 8.99 17.86 14.88
CA ILE A 446 10.41 17.72 15.22
C ILE A 446 11.27 17.89 13.97
N ALA A 447 12.24 18.80 14.13
CA ALA A 447 13.52 19.02 13.49
C ALA A 447 13.96 18.21 12.25
N SER A 448 14.52 18.98 11.31
CA SER A 448 15.42 18.59 10.23
C SER A 448 16.48 17.59 10.67
N ILE A 449 16.50 16.41 10.04
CA ILE A 449 17.65 15.51 10.02
C ILE A 449 17.90 15.12 8.56
N ASN A 450 19.07 15.52 8.06
CA ASN A 450 19.65 15.12 6.80
C ASN A 450 19.67 13.60 6.63
N LYS A 451 19.25 13.10 5.46
CA LYS A 451 19.74 11.82 4.95
C LYS A 451 19.89 11.87 3.44
N GLU A 452 21.10 11.50 3.04
CA GLU A 452 21.63 11.50 1.69
C GLU A 452 20.88 10.61 0.71
N GLN A 453 21.12 10.96 -0.53
CA GLN A 453 20.63 10.39 -1.77
C GLN A 453 20.84 8.88 -1.89
N LEU A 454 19.80 8.17 -2.33
CA LEU A 454 19.97 7.05 -3.26
C LEU A 454 18.96 7.22 -4.40
N LYS A 455 19.52 7.61 -5.55
CA LYS A 455 18.85 7.74 -6.84
C LYS A 455 18.37 6.37 -7.31
N MET A 456 17.11 6.26 -7.73
CA MET A 456 16.66 5.24 -8.67
C MET A 456 15.96 5.95 -9.84
N VAL A 457 16.46 5.66 -11.04
CA VAL A 457 16.08 6.27 -12.31
C VAL A 457 14.69 5.80 -12.75
N PRO A 458 13.78 6.68 -13.22
CA PRO A 458 12.52 6.26 -13.84
C PRO A 458 12.78 5.76 -15.27
N ILE A 459 12.44 4.50 -15.54
CA ILE A 459 12.32 3.99 -16.92
C ILE A 459 11.10 4.68 -17.55
N ALA A 460 11.37 5.41 -18.62
CA ALA A 460 10.39 6.15 -19.41
C ALA A 460 9.41 5.22 -20.15
N GLN A 461 8.22 5.79 -20.39
CA GLN A 461 7.26 5.48 -21.45
C GLN A 461 7.83 4.70 -22.65
N LEU A 462 7.21 3.55 -22.95
CA LEU A 462 7.11 3.06 -24.31
C LEU A 462 5.65 3.05 -24.75
N SER A 463 5.46 3.53 -25.97
CA SER A 463 4.18 3.80 -26.59
C SER A 463 3.52 2.53 -27.12
N VAL A 464 2.21 2.69 -27.31
CA VAL A 464 1.30 1.72 -27.90
C VAL A 464 1.69 1.48 -29.37
N GLY A 465 2.02 0.24 -29.72
CA GLY A 465 2.34 -0.13 -31.10
C GLY A 465 2.37 -1.63 -31.36
N LYS A 466 1.24 -2.15 -31.84
CA LYS A 466 1.04 -3.39 -32.63
C LYS A 466 1.24 -4.77 -31.96
N LYS A 467 0.17 -5.55 -32.11
CA LYS A 467 -0.02 -6.96 -31.77
C LYS A 467 1.01 -7.86 -32.46
N VAL A 468 1.57 -8.81 -31.71
CA VAL A 468 1.96 -10.13 -32.23
C VAL A 468 1.35 -11.19 -31.32
N SER A 469 0.54 -12.04 -31.92
CA SER A 469 -0.13 -13.19 -31.32
C SER A 469 0.89 -14.25 -30.91
N ILE A 470 0.96 -14.58 -29.63
CA ILE A 470 1.42 -15.90 -29.18
C ILE A 470 0.30 -16.49 -28.33
N ALA A 471 -0.62 -17.13 -29.04
CA ALA A 471 -1.48 -18.15 -28.47
C ALA A 471 -0.60 -19.40 -28.24
N GLY A 472 -0.32 -19.70 -26.97
CA GLY A 472 0.41 -20.89 -26.58
C GLY A 472 1.01 -20.73 -25.19
N GLN A 473 0.52 -21.51 -24.22
CA GLN A 473 0.96 -21.57 -22.80
C GLN A 473 0.20 -20.72 -21.75
N SER A 474 -1.13 -20.61 -21.83
CA SER A 474 -1.94 -20.16 -20.69
C SER A 474 -2.28 -21.27 -19.67
N GLY A 475 -1.83 -22.51 -19.87
CA GLY A 475 -2.21 -23.68 -19.06
C GLY A 475 -1.34 -23.99 -17.83
N LYS A 476 -0.29 -23.21 -17.55
CA LYS A 476 0.68 -23.48 -16.45
C LYS A 476 0.50 -22.56 -15.24
N LEU A 477 0.00 -21.33 -15.42
CA LEU A 477 -0.18 -20.35 -14.34
C LEU A 477 -1.36 -20.70 -13.40
N TRP A 478 -2.42 -21.30 -13.94
CA TRP A 478 -3.62 -21.66 -13.18
C TRP A 478 -3.42 -22.85 -12.22
N ARG A 479 -2.45 -23.74 -12.51
CA ARG A 479 -2.07 -24.85 -11.62
C ARG A 479 -1.37 -24.36 -10.35
N TRP A 480 -0.56 -23.31 -10.45
CA TRP A 480 0.12 -22.70 -9.29
C TRP A 480 -0.85 -21.97 -8.37
N LYS A 481 -1.88 -21.30 -8.90
CA LYS A 481 -2.85 -20.56 -8.09
C LYS A 481 -3.76 -21.47 -7.24
N ARG A 482 -4.08 -22.67 -7.74
CA ARG A 482 -4.85 -23.70 -7.02
C ARG A 482 -3.98 -24.42 -5.98
N SER A 483 -2.73 -24.73 -6.31
CA SER A 483 -1.74 -25.29 -5.37
C SER A 483 -1.46 -24.35 -4.19
N HIS A 484 -1.32 -23.04 -4.43
CA HIS A 484 -1.02 -22.07 -3.38
C HIS A 484 -2.19 -21.88 -2.39
N HIS A 485 -3.44 -21.93 -2.86
CA HIS A 485 -4.61 -21.89 -1.96
C HIS A 485 -4.80 -23.18 -1.17
N GLN A 486 -4.52 -24.33 -1.76
CA GLN A 486 -4.56 -25.62 -1.07
C GLN A 486 -3.41 -25.75 -0.06
N TRP A 487 -2.23 -25.20 -0.37
CA TRP A 487 -1.10 -25.07 0.55
C TRP A 487 -1.43 -24.11 1.70
N LEU A 488 -2.00 -22.93 1.43
CA LEU A 488 -2.43 -21.98 2.47
C LEU A 488 -3.51 -22.53 3.40
N LEU A 489 -4.45 -23.33 2.89
CA LEU A 489 -5.47 -23.97 3.73
C LEU A 489 -4.89 -25.09 4.59
N GLN A 490 -4.02 -25.94 4.03
CA GLN A 490 -3.29 -26.95 4.80
C GLN A 490 -2.36 -26.31 5.84
N PHE A 491 -1.68 -25.21 5.49
CA PHE A 491 -0.76 -24.50 6.39
C PHE A 491 -1.52 -23.75 7.50
N LYS A 492 -2.67 -23.14 7.20
CA LYS A 492 -3.52 -22.53 8.24
C LYS A 492 -4.13 -23.57 9.19
N TRP A 493 -4.61 -24.69 8.67
CA TRP A 493 -5.25 -25.72 9.50
C TRP A 493 -4.25 -26.52 10.35
N LYS A 494 -3.04 -26.75 9.86
CA LYS A 494 -2.01 -27.50 10.60
C LYS A 494 -1.39 -26.74 11.78
N TRP A 495 -1.44 -25.41 11.79
CA TRP A 495 -0.77 -24.59 12.81
C TRP A 495 -1.71 -23.94 13.84
N GLN A 496 -3.01 -24.23 13.77
CA GLN A 496 -3.98 -23.70 14.73
C GLN A 496 -4.06 -24.51 16.04
N LYS A 497 -3.47 -25.72 16.10
CA LYS A 497 -3.40 -26.58 17.30
C LYS A 497 -2.09 -27.41 17.34
N PRO A 498 -0.98 -26.86 17.85
CA PRO A 498 0.35 -27.47 17.75
C PRO A 498 0.50 -28.84 18.44
N TRP A 499 -0.39 -29.21 19.37
CA TRP A 499 -0.38 -30.54 20.01
C TRP A 499 -0.87 -31.68 19.09
N LYS A 500 -1.64 -31.39 18.04
CA LYS A 500 -2.08 -32.40 17.07
C LYS A 500 -0.99 -32.79 16.06
N LEU A 501 0.06 -31.98 15.93
CA LEU A 501 1.24 -32.31 15.11
C LEU A 501 2.01 -33.49 15.74
N SER A 502 2.09 -33.55 17.07
CA SER A 502 2.72 -34.66 17.79
C SER A 502 2.00 -35.99 17.59
N GLU A 503 0.66 -35.99 17.49
CA GLU A 503 -0.15 -37.18 17.17
C GLU A 503 0.03 -37.65 15.72
N ILE A 504 0.11 -36.72 14.76
CA ILE A 504 0.30 -37.05 13.35
C ILE A 504 1.72 -37.55 13.08
N ILE A 505 2.73 -36.99 13.75
CA ILE A 505 4.13 -37.46 13.66
C ILE A 505 4.25 -38.87 14.26
N ARG A 506 3.55 -39.14 15.37
CA ARG A 506 3.48 -40.48 15.98
C ARG A 506 2.84 -41.51 15.05
N HIS A 507 1.78 -41.14 14.32
CA HIS A 507 1.13 -42.02 13.34
C HIS A 507 1.94 -42.19 12.03
N SER A 508 2.73 -41.20 11.61
CA SER A 508 3.65 -41.39 10.48
C SER A 508 4.83 -42.28 10.85
N ASP A 509 5.35 -42.20 12.08
CA ASP A 509 6.40 -43.12 12.56
C ASP A 509 5.89 -44.55 12.78
N GLU A 510 4.62 -44.72 13.21
CA GLU A 510 3.95 -46.04 13.27
C GLU A 510 3.73 -46.65 11.86
N MET A 511 3.59 -45.84 10.81
CA MET A 511 3.48 -46.34 9.43
C MET A 511 4.83 -46.66 8.78
N ILE A 512 5.92 -46.02 9.21
CA ILE A 512 7.27 -46.29 8.69
C ILE A 512 7.87 -47.57 9.31
N THR A 513 7.40 -47.97 10.49
CA THR A 513 7.90 -49.16 11.22
C THR A 513 7.17 -50.46 10.88
N ARG A 514 6.10 -50.44 10.09
CA ARG A 514 5.45 -51.66 9.59
C ARG A 514 6.06 -52.09 8.25
N THR A 515 7.06 -52.96 8.33
CA THR A 515 7.53 -53.78 7.21
C THR A 515 6.35 -54.53 6.58
N ARG A 516 6.13 -54.28 5.29
CA ARG A 516 5.11 -54.94 4.46
C ARG A 516 5.43 -56.45 4.35
N PRO A 517 4.52 -57.38 4.65
CA PRO A 517 4.73 -58.79 4.36
C PRO A 517 4.80 -59.01 2.84
N ARG A 518 5.80 -59.77 2.41
CA ARG A 518 6.02 -60.25 1.04
C ARG A 518 4.79 -61.02 0.54
N PRO A 519 4.20 -60.71 -0.64
CA PRO A 519 3.12 -61.52 -1.18
C PRO A 519 3.68 -62.85 -1.70
N GLN A 520 3.19 -63.97 -1.17
CA GLN A 520 3.39 -65.30 -1.74
C GLN A 520 2.49 -65.50 -2.97
N LEU A 521 3.03 -66.25 -3.94
CA LEU A 521 2.40 -66.61 -5.21
C LEU A 521 1.43 -67.80 -5.06
N LEU A 522 0.26 -67.67 -5.72
CA LEU A 522 -0.65 -68.69 -6.30
C LEU A 522 -1.49 -69.57 -5.34
N PRO A 523 -2.65 -70.17 -5.75
CA PRO A 523 -3.07 -70.48 -7.13
C PRO A 523 -4.55 -70.23 -7.53
N HIS A 524 -4.74 -70.23 -8.87
CA HIS A 524 -5.89 -70.64 -9.69
C HIS A 524 -7.17 -71.15 -8.99
N LYS A 525 -8.34 -70.60 -9.36
CA LYS A 525 -9.65 -71.30 -9.37
C LYS A 525 -10.56 -70.82 -10.53
N PRO A 526 -11.49 -71.67 -10.99
CA PRO A 526 -11.86 -71.76 -12.41
C PRO A 526 -13.14 -71.01 -12.79
N HIS A 527 -13.36 -70.93 -14.10
CA HIS A 527 -14.60 -70.55 -14.78
C HIS A 527 -15.83 -71.22 -14.17
N ARG A 528 -16.93 -70.46 -14.08
CA ARG A 528 -18.28 -71.01 -14.13
C ARG A 528 -19.16 -70.18 -15.03
N VAL A 529 -19.76 -70.91 -15.96
CA VAL A 529 -20.79 -70.55 -16.94
C VAL A 529 -22.06 -70.07 -16.24
N MET A 530 -22.61 -68.93 -16.69
CA MET A 530 -23.98 -68.75 -17.20
C MET A 530 -24.07 -67.39 -17.88
#